data_AF-A0A6B3HMA9-F1
#
_entry.id   AF-A0A6B3HMA9-F1
#
_cell.length_a   1.000
_cell.length_b   1.000
_cell.length_c   1.000
_cell.angle_alpha   90.00
_cell.angle_beta   90.00
_cell.angle_gamma   90.00
#
_symmetry.space_group_name_H-M   'P 1'
#
loop_
_entity.id
_entity.type
_entity.pdbx_description
1 polymer ?
#
loop_
_entity_poly.entity_id
_entity_poly.type
_entity_poly.pdbx_seq_one_letter_code
_entity_poly.pdbx_strand_id
1 'polypeptide(L)'
;NPQATGGADTLRAAGVQVEQGPLAEEAEAGNAAWLTSVRLGRPYVLWKYAATLDGRIAAADATSRWITSPEARADVHRLRAEADAVIVGSGTARTDDPQLGVRGIDGATQPLRVVVDTDATAVRPGARVLDDTAPTLVAVADDAP
;
A
#
# COMPACT_ATOMS: atom_id res chain seq x y z
N ASN A 1 10.69 -16.64 -2.88
CA ASN A 1 11.54 -17.38 -1.92
C ASN A 1 12.48 -18.27 -2.72
N PRO A 2 13.75 -17.90 -2.94
CA PRO A 2 14.70 -18.72 -3.70
C PRO A 2 14.99 -20.09 -3.04
N GLN A 3 14.55 -20.32 -1.79
CA GLN A 3 14.65 -21.63 -1.14
C GLN A 3 13.48 -22.57 -1.49
N ALA A 4 12.34 -22.04 -1.96
CA ALA A 4 11.17 -22.83 -2.34
C ALA A 4 11.15 -23.04 -3.86
N THR A 5 12.10 -23.83 -4.37
CA THR A 5 12.23 -24.20 -5.79
C THR A 5 12.27 -25.72 -5.95
N GLY A 6 11.92 -26.25 -7.13
CA GLY A 6 12.10 -27.68 -7.43
C GLY A 6 10.93 -28.60 -7.00
N GLY A 7 9.80 -28.04 -6.58
CA GLY A 7 8.60 -28.83 -6.24
C GLY A 7 8.11 -29.68 -7.42
N ALA A 8 8.16 -29.14 -8.64
CA ALA A 8 7.80 -29.88 -9.85
C ALA A 8 8.72 -31.10 -10.09
N ASP A 9 10.03 -30.94 -9.91
CA ASP A 9 10.99 -32.04 -10.09
C ASP A 9 10.86 -33.10 -9.00
N THR A 10 10.56 -32.68 -7.77
CA THR A 10 10.28 -33.58 -6.64
C THR A 10 9.08 -34.48 -6.95
N LEU A 11 8.00 -33.91 -7.49
CA LEU A 11 6.80 -34.67 -7.89
C LEU A 11 7.09 -35.62 -9.06
N ARG A 12 7.85 -35.18 -10.07
CA ARG A 12 8.26 -36.04 -11.21
C ARG A 12 9.09 -37.22 -10.74
N ALA A 13 10.05 -37.00 -9.83
CA ALA A 13 10.89 -38.05 -9.27
C ALA A 13 10.08 -39.11 -8.49
N ALA A 14 8.91 -38.73 -7.94
CA ALA A 14 7.97 -39.64 -7.29
C ALA A 14 7.01 -40.34 -8.27
N GLY A 15 7.18 -40.17 -9.58
CA GLY A 15 6.33 -40.78 -10.61
C GLY A 15 5.00 -40.06 -10.87
N VAL A 16 4.83 -38.84 -10.34
CA VAL A 16 3.65 -38.01 -10.61
C VAL A 16 3.81 -37.28 -11.95
N GLN A 17 2.76 -37.29 -12.78
CA GLN A 17 2.72 -36.47 -13.99
C GLN A 17 2.55 -34.99 -13.62
N VAL A 18 3.41 -34.12 -14.13
CA VAL A 18 3.44 -32.69 -13.81
C VAL A 18 3.47 -31.86 -15.10
N GLU A 19 2.45 -31.05 -15.29
CA GLU A 19 2.37 -30.03 -16.35
C GLU A 19 2.68 -28.64 -15.77
N GLN A 20 3.30 -27.79 -16.58
CA GLN A 20 3.61 -26.39 -16.23
C GLN A 20 3.16 -25.49 -17.37
N GLY A 21 2.73 -24.27 -17.04
CA GLY A 21 2.31 -23.28 -18.03
C GLY A 21 0.80 -23.02 -18.16
N PRO A 22 -0.13 -23.95 -17.81
CA PRO A 22 -1.55 -23.60 -17.81
C PRO A 22 -1.83 -22.38 -16.93
N LEU A 23 -2.50 -21.38 -17.50
CA LEU A 23 -2.87 -20.10 -16.84
C LEU A 23 -1.69 -19.37 -16.17
N ALA A 24 -0.48 -19.47 -16.76
CA ALA A 24 0.70 -18.85 -16.19
C ALA A 24 0.54 -17.33 -16.03
N GLU A 25 -0.05 -16.65 -17.01
CA GLU A 25 -0.25 -15.20 -16.97
C GLU A 25 -1.21 -14.78 -15.85
N GLU A 26 -2.31 -15.49 -15.68
CA GLU A 26 -3.29 -15.24 -14.61
C GLU A 26 -2.70 -15.55 -13.23
N ALA A 27 -1.92 -16.63 -13.11
CA ALA A 27 -1.22 -16.97 -11.88
C ALA A 27 -0.18 -15.89 -11.52
N GLU A 28 0.52 -15.33 -12.51
CA GLU A 28 1.43 -14.20 -12.30
C GLU A 28 0.67 -12.93 -11.90
N ALA A 29 -0.42 -12.60 -12.59
CA ALA A 29 -1.24 -11.43 -12.28
C ALA A 29 -1.80 -11.47 -10.85
N GLY A 30 -2.32 -12.63 -10.42
CA GLY A 30 -2.83 -12.82 -9.06
C GLY A 30 -1.75 -12.77 -7.96
N ASN A 31 -0.48 -12.93 -8.33
CA ASN A 31 0.65 -12.89 -7.40
C ASN A 31 1.59 -11.70 -7.64
N ALA A 32 1.17 -10.68 -8.40
CA ALA A 32 2.04 -9.59 -8.84
C ALA A 32 2.80 -8.92 -7.68
N ALA A 33 2.12 -8.70 -6.54
CA ALA A 33 2.74 -8.11 -5.35
C ALA A 33 3.88 -8.97 -4.79
N TRP A 34 3.61 -10.25 -4.54
CA TRP A 34 4.58 -11.20 -4.03
C TRP A 34 5.73 -11.45 -5.02
N LEU A 35 5.40 -11.65 -6.30
CA LEU A 35 6.38 -11.89 -7.36
C LEU A 35 7.33 -10.69 -7.53
N THR A 36 6.82 -9.46 -7.45
CA THR A 36 7.66 -8.25 -7.49
C THR A 36 8.67 -8.25 -6.34
N SER A 37 8.21 -8.53 -5.12
CA SER A 37 9.07 -8.62 -3.93
C SER A 37 10.16 -9.68 -4.09
N VAL A 38 9.80 -10.90 -4.45
CA VAL A 38 10.77 -12.01 -4.50
C VAL A 38 11.68 -11.99 -5.73
N ARG A 39 11.23 -11.44 -6.86
CA ARG A 39 12.02 -11.37 -8.11
C ARG A 39 12.91 -10.13 -8.16
N LEU A 40 12.42 -8.98 -7.69
CA LEU A 40 13.12 -7.69 -7.82
C LEU A 40 13.70 -7.16 -6.50
N GLY A 41 13.45 -7.81 -5.36
CA GLY A 41 13.96 -7.37 -4.07
C GLY A 41 13.38 -6.04 -3.58
N ARG A 42 12.19 -5.66 -4.06
CA ARG A 42 11.51 -4.40 -3.70
C ARG A 42 9.99 -4.58 -3.66
N PRO A 43 9.24 -3.77 -2.89
CA PRO A 43 7.79 -3.89 -2.84
C PRO A 43 7.14 -3.58 -4.20
N TYR A 44 5.98 -4.18 -4.43
CA TYR A 44 5.04 -3.72 -5.45
C TYR A 44 4.37 -2.43 -4.97
N VAL A 45 4.30 -1.43 -5.84
CA VAL A 45 3.79 -0.11 -5.49
C VAL A 45 2.56 0.18 -6.33
N LEU A 46 1.42 0.31 -5.65
CA LEU A 46 0.21 0.88 -6.22
C LEU A 46 0.17 2.38 -5.89
N TRP A 47 0.27 3.22 -6.92
CA TRP A 47 0.12 4.66 -6.76
C TRP A 47 -1.32 5.08 -7.07
N LYS A 48 -2.01 5.61 -6.07
CA LYS A 48 -3.38 6.10 -6.21
C LYS A 48 -3.40 7.62 -6.09
N TYR A 49 -4.08 8.28 -7.02
CA TYR A 49 -4.39 9.71 -6.94
C TYR A 49 -5.87 9.98 -7.24
N ALA A 50 -6.35 11.17 -6.91
CA ALA A 50 -7.69 11.65 -7.23
C ALA A 50 -7.56 13.07 -7.77
N ALA A 51 -8.20 13.35 -8.90
CA ALA A 51 -8.11 14.64 -9.56
C ALA A 51 -9.46 15.09 -10.11
N THR A 52 -9.61 16.40 -10.28
CA THR A 52 -10.67 17.01 -11.08
C THR A 52 -10.50 16.66 -12.56
N LEU A 53 -11.51 16.96 -13.38
CA LEU A 53 -11.45 16.72 -14.83
C LEU A 53 -10.31 17.48 -15.52
N ASP A 54 -9.96 18.67 -15.02
CA ASP A 54 -8.84 19.48 -15.49
C ASP A 54 -7.49 19.11 -14.84
N GLY A 55 -7.43 17.99 -14.10
CA GLY A 55 -6.18 17.41 -13.59
C GLY A 55 -5.67 17.99 -12.27
N ARG A 56 -6.52 18.65 -11.48
CA ARG A 56 -6.14 19.25 -10.19
C ARG A 56 -6.39 18.29 -9.04
N ILE A 57 -5.42 18.19 -8.12
CA ILE A 57 -5.52 17.37 -6.89
C ILE A 57 -5.96 18.17 -5.65
N ALA A 58 -6.05 19.49 -5.77
CA ALA A 58 -6.54 20.43 -4.78
C ALA A 58 -7.01 21.71 -5.49
N ALA A 59 -7.91 22.45 -4.85
CA ALA A 59 -8.30 23.79 -5.26
C ALA A 59 -7.15 24.80 -5.05
N ALA A 60 -7.29 26.01 -5.60
CA ALA A 60 -6.26 27.06 -5.52
C ALA A 60 -5.98 27.51 -4.07
N ASP A 61 -6.93 27.30 -3.16
CA ASP A 61 -6.82 27.55 -1.73
C ASP A 61 -6.27 26.33 -0.95
N ALA A 62 -5.73 25.34 -1.66
CA ALA A 62 -5.22 24.06 -1.15
C ALA A 62 -6.26 23.12 -0.52
N THR A 63 -7.56 23.42 -0.61
CA THR A 63 -8.60 22.49 -0.15
C THR A 63 -8.77 21.34 -1.15
N SER A 64 -8.89 20.10 -0.66
CA SER A 64 -8.95 18.89 -1.51
C SER A 64 -10.05 17.91 -1.09
N ARG A 65 -10.88 18.29 -0.11
CA ARG A 65 -11.95 17.46 0.47
C ARG A 65 -13.33 17.92 0.00
N TRP A 66 -14.11 17.14 -0.75
CA TRP A 66 -13.76 15.90 -1.47
C TRP A 66 -13.94 16.13 -2.97
N ILE A 67 -12.89 15.85 -3.74
CA ILE A 67 -12.94 15.86 -5.21
C ILE A 67 -13.76 14.66 -5.75
N THR A 68 -13.64 13.49 -5.10
CA THR A 68 -14.26 12.24 -5.56
C THR A 68 -15.46 11.81 -4.71
N SER A 69 -16.34 11.00 -5.30
CA SER A 69 -17.58 10.52 -4.69
C SER A 69 -17.36 9.56 -3.50
N PRO A 70 -18.41 9.25 -2.71
CA PRO A 70 -18.34 8.23 -1.65
C PRO A 70 -17.91 6.85 -2.14
N GLU A 71 -18.35 6.42 -3.33
CA GLU A 71 -18.02 5.11 -3.92
C GLU A 71 -16.52 5.02 -4.22
N ALA A 72 -15.95 6.09 -4.79
CA ALA A 72 -14.50 6.18 -5.01
C ALA A 72 -13.71 6.15 -3.70
N ARG A 73 -14.26 6.68 -2.60
CA ARG A 73 -13.62 6.60 -1.27
C ARG A 73 -13.73 5.21 -0.65
N ALA A 74 -14.84 4.50 -0.88
CA ALA A 74 -14.98 3.10 -0.48
C ALA A 74 -13.97 2.21 -1.23
N ASP A 75 -13.75 2.49 -2.52
CA ASP A 75 -12.76 1.79 -3.32
C ASP A 75 -11.32 1.94 -2.77
N VAL A 76 -10.94 3.14 -2.35
CA VAL A 76 -9.65 3.37 -1.67
C VAL A 76 -9.53 2.53 -0.39
N HIS A 77 -10.61 2.32 0.35
CA HIS A 77 -10.57 1.47 1.54
C HIS A 77 -10.35 -0.01 1.20
N ARG A 78 -10.84 -0.51 0.06
CA ARG A 78 -10.51 -1.85 -0.45
C ARG A 78 -9.03 -1.96 -0.81
N LEU A 79 -8.50 -1.00 -1.58
CA LEU A 79 -7.08 -0.94 -1.93
C LEU A 79 -6.17 -0.93 -0.69
N ARG A 80 -6.58 -0.25 0.39
CA ARG A 80 -5.83 -0.24 1.66
C ARG A 80 -5.91 -1.59 2.40
N ALA A 81 -7.03 -2.30 2.30
CA ALA A 81 -7.20 -3.61 2.93
C ALA A 81 -6.37 -4.70 2.25
N GLU A 82 -6.03 -4.51 0.98
CA GLU A 82 -5.18 -5.40 0.18
C GLU A 82 -3.68 -5.05 0.26
N ALA A 83 -3.34 -3.92 0.90
CA ALA A 83 -1.97 -3.43 0.98
C ALA A 83 -1.32 -3.77 2.32
N ASP A 84 -0.03 -4.13 2.29
CA ASP A 84 0.78 -4.29 3.51
C ASP A 84 1.08 -2.94 4.18
N ALA A 85 1.17 -1.87 3.39
CA ALA A 85 1.49 -0.53 3.87
C ALA A 85 0.78 0.57 3.06
N VAL A 86 0.46 1.68 3.73
CA VAL A 86 -0.11 2.90 3.13
C VAL A 86 0.83 4.05 3.43
N ILE A 87 1.32 4.71 2.37
CA ILE A 87 2.38 5.72 2.46
C ILE A 87 1.85 7.09 2.06
N VAL A 88 2.20 8.12 2.84
CA VAL A 88 2.04 9.53 2.45
C VAL A 88 3.30 10.34 2.77
N GLY A 89 3.49 11.47 2.09
CA GLY A 89 4.54 12.43 2.44
C GLY A 89 4.12 13.41 3.53
N SER A 90 5.11 14.11 4.09
CA SER A 90 4.95 15.16 5.11
C SER A 90 3.92 16.24 4.75
N GLY A 91 3.85 16.64 3.48
CA GLY A 91 2.88 17.63 3.00
C GLY A 91 1.43 17.18 3.24
N THR A 92 1.11 15.93 2.89
CA THR A 92 -0.22 15.35 3.16
C THR A 92 -0.44 15.18 4.65
N ALA A 93 0.54 14.67 5.40
CA ALA A 93 0.40 14.49 6.84
C ALA A 93 0.07 15.82 7.56
N ARG A 94 0.73 16.90 7.17
CA ARG A 94 0.55 18.25 7.74
C ARG A 94 -0.78 18.88 7.38
N THR A 95 -1.19 18.78 6.11
CA THR A 95 -2.40 19.46 5.61
C THR A 95 -3.68 18.69 5.94
N ASP A 96 -3.63 17.37 5.86
CA ASP A 96 -4.82 16.52 5.98
C ASP A 96 -4.99 15.87 7.36
N ASP A 97 -3.93 15.71 8.14
CA ASP A 97 -3.92 14.90 9.37
C ASP A 97 -4.70 13.56 9.19
N PRO A 98 -4.27 12.71 8.24
CA PRO A 98 -4.99 11.49 7.91
C PRO A 98 -4.72 10.38 8.93
N GLN A 99 -5.75 9.59 9.24
CA GLN A 99 -5.60 8.36 10.05
C GLN A 99 -4.97 7.19 9.27
N LEU A 100 -5.13 7.18 7.93
CA LEU A 100 -4.63 6.17 6.98
C LEU A 100 -5.11 4.71 7.15
N GLY A 101 -5.93 4.40 8.16
CA GLY A 101 -6.54 3.08 8.32
C GLY A 101 -7.61 2.71 7.29
N VAL A 102 -8.02 1.44 7.32
CA VAL A 102 -9.17 0.87 6.62
C VAL A 102 -10.43 1.09 7.46
N ARG A 103 -11.52 1.50 6.82
CA ARG A 103 -12.83 1.74 7.45
C ARG A 103 -13.93 1.16 6.57
N GLY A 104 -15.00 0.66 7.18
CA GLY A 104 -16.16 0.11 6.47
C GLY A 104 -15.94 -1.27 5.86
N ILE A 105 -14.90 -2.00 6.29
CA ILE A 105 -14.63 -3.39 5.90
C ILE A 105 -14.34 -4.18 7.18
N ASP A 106 -15.31 -4.98 7.61
CA ASP A 106 -15.21 -5.74 8.85
C ASP A 106 -14.15 -6.83 8.74
N GLY A 107 -13.31 -6.96 9.78
CA GLY A 107 -12.23 -7.95 9.82
C GLY A 107 -11.04 -7.64 8.91
N ALA A 108 -10.99 -6.46 8.26
CA ALA A 108 -9.84 -6.08 7.46
C ALA A 108 -8.58 -5.95 8.31
N THR A 109 -7.48 -6.58 7.86
CA THR A 109 -6.15 -6.33 8.41
C THR A 109 -5.77 -4.88 8.14
N GLN A 110 -5.33 -4.17 9.18
CA GLN A 110 -4.90 -2.79 9.03
C GLN A 110 -3.47 -2.75 8.45
N PRO A 111 -3.22 -1.90 7.43
CA PRO A 111 -1.89 -1.76 6.84
C PRO A 111 -0.95 -1.03 7.81
N LEU A 112 0.36 -1.23 7.63
CA LEU A 112 1.35 -0.34 8.22
C LEU A 112 1.16 1.07 7.66
N ARG A 113 1.00 2.06 8.54
CA ARG A 113 0.90 3.46 8.14
C ARG A 113 2.30 4.03 8.06
N VAL A 114 2.68 4.57 6.90
CA VAL A 114 4.01 5.15 6.70
C VAL A 114 3.88 6.62 6.39
N VAL A 115 4.56 7.46 7.16
CA VAL A 115 4.73 8.88 6.83
C VAL A 115 6.21 9.12 6.52
N VAL A 116 6.49 9.61 5.32
CA VAL A 116 7.83 10.08 4.95
C VAL A 116 7.93 11.56 5.32
N ASP A 117 8.64 11.83 6.41
CA ASP A 117 8.77 13.15 7.04
C ASP A 117 10.24 13.49 7.26
N THR A 118 10.91 13.92 6.19
CA THR A 118 12.35 14.21 6.15
C THR A 118 12.86 14.96 7.37
N ASP A 119 12.17 16.04 7.78
CA ASP A 119 12.62 16.93 8.86
C ASP A 119 11.97 16.63 10.22
N ALA A 120 11.21 15.53 10.35
CA ALA A 120 10.46 15.18 11.57
C ALA A 120 9.52 16.31 12.08
N THR A 121 8.91 17.10 11.19
CA THR A 121 8.09 18.26 11.57
C THR A 121 6.60 18.13 11.27
N ALA A 122 6.19 17.16 10.46
CA ALA A 122 4.80 16.98 10.05
C ALA A 122 4.00 16.15 11.04
N VAL A 123 4.59 15.08 11.59
CA VAL A 123 3.91 14.20 12.56
C VAL A 123 4.11 14.73 13.97
N ARG A 124 3.07 15.36 14.53
CA ARG A 124 3.09 15.92 15.90
C ARG A 124 2.34 15.02 16.90
N PRO A 125 2.58 15.15 18.21
CA PRO A 125 1.75 14.50 19.22
C PRO A 125 0.26 14.77 18.98
N GLY A 126 -0.55 13.72 18.97
CA GLY A 126 -1.97 13.79 18.67
C GLY A 126 -2.34 13.71 17.18
N ALA A 127 -1.37 13.61 16.27
CA ALA A 127 -1.66 13.32 14.86
C ALA A 127 -2.48 12.03 14.73
N ARG A 128 -3.49 12.02 13.86
CA ARG A 128 -4.42 10.89 13.73
C ARG A 128 -3.77 9.61 13.24
N VAL A 129 -2.62 9.74 12.57
CA VAL A 129 -1.78 8.61 12.18
C VAL A 129 -1.08 7.94 13.37
N LEU A 130 -1.13 8.53 14.57
CA LEU A 130 -0.54 7.98 15.80
C LEU A 130 -1.57 7.36 16.76
N ASP A 131 -2.83 7.23 16.34
CA ASP A 131 -3.85 6.55 17.14
C ASP A 131 -3.62 5.03 17.20
N ASP A 132 -4.42 4.31 18.01
CA ASP A 132 -4.26 2.87 18.22
C ASP A 132 -4.86 2.00 17.09
N THR A 133 -5.29 2.60 15.97
CA THR A 133 -5.97 1.85 14.89
C THR A 133 -5.03 0.88 14.18
N ALA A 134 -3.75 1.24 13.99
CA ALA A 134 -2.78 0.47 13.22
C ALA A 134 -1.33 0.82 13.62
N PRO A 135 -0.33 -0.02 13.35
CA PRO A 135 1.06 0.39 13.54
C PRO A 135 1.43 1.55 12.60
N THR A 136 2.35 2.40 13.07
CA THR A 136 2.85 3.55 12.30
C THR A 136 4.36 3.60 12.30
N LEU A 137 4.91 3.81 11.10
CA LEU A 137 6.31 4.10 10.85
C LEU A 137 6.42 5.54 10.36
N VAL A 138 7.21 6.36 11.06
CA VAL A 138 7.61 7.68 10.58
C VAL A 138 9.05 7.55 10.07
N ALA A 139 9.22 7.66 8.76
CA ALA A 139 10.52 7.62 8.12
C ALA A 139 11.06 9.06 8.02
N VAL A 140 12.15 9.33 8.72
CA VAL A 140 12.82 10.64 8.79
C VAL A 140 14.23 10.53 8.21
N ALA A 141 14.87 11.65 7.90
CA ALA A 141 16.29 11.64 7.53
C ALA A 141 17.17 11.35 8.75
N ASP A 142 18.36 10.79 8.54
CA ASP A 142 19.31 10.46 9.61
C ASP A 142 19.76 11.70 10.40
N ASP A 143 19.72 12.88 9.76
CA ASP A 143 20.07 14.18 10.29
C ASP A 143 18.85 15.03 10.71
N ALA A 144 17.68 14.40 10.82
CA ALA A 144 16.50 15.06 11.37
C ALA A 144 16.76 15.54 12.82
N PRO A 145 16.22 16.72 13.20
CA PRO A 145 16.49 17.36 14.48
C PRO A 145 15.94 16.63 15.71
#